data_AF-A0A399HF12-F1
#
_entry.id   AF-A0A399HF12-F1
#
_cell.length_a   1.000
_cell.length_b   1.000
_cell.length_c   1.000
_cell.angle_alpha   90.00
_cell.angle_beta   90.00
_cell.angle_gamma   90.00
#
_symmetry.space_group_name_H-M   'P 1'
#
loop_
_entity.id
_entity.type
_entity.pdbx_description
1 polymer ?
#
loop_
_entity_poly.entity_id
_entity_poly.type
_entity_poly.pdbx_seq_one_letter_code
_entity_poly.pdbx_strand_id
1 'polypeptide(L)'
;MPTARRRSICDALVTGPDGIRVGWEIQYHHISPSSVHRRSASAVDSGITPLWVAKDRTASLIDRAAWARVDDMPWKDIAGGREMVIRGGYRHLEVWRCVPSSDRHCLLSEGAGHCGGMHADWFLPALCQLERKPVHLEDLVVSSATGESVPVYVPNRGSGRAGRHMRVTATDRDLWKELVGEKKSLPVPEQEEGDETTFADQEIDRTCRAGDEGWFVSDSRPIRDLGQPTGGFTLPRMPARHSERPMLITSVERAAAAAALGCTVWELGPCAECGQLMRRYGRNAGRVCAVCRALLNRR
;
A
#
# COMPACT_ATOMS: atom_id res chain seq x y z
N MET A 1 43.57 -5.77 -1.65
CA MET A 1 42.77 -6.94 -2.08
C MET A 1 41.38 -6.45 -2.46
N PRO A 2 40.99 -6.44 -3.74
CA PRO A 2 39.63 -6.06 -4.10
C PRO A 2 38.70 -7.18 -3.61
N THR A 3 37.86 -6.86 -2.63
CA THR A 3 36.81 -7.76 -2.16
C THR A 3 35.92 -8.08 -3.36
N ALA A 4 35.87 -9.35 -3.75
CA ALA A 4 34.96 -9.82 -4.79
C ALA A 4 33.54 -9.40 -4.37
N ARG A 5 32.95 -8.44 -5.09
CA ARG A 5 31.55 -8.06 -4.90
C ARG A 5 30.74 -9.32 -5.15
N ARG A 6 30.21 -9.93 -4.07
CA ARG A 6 29.25 -11.04 -4.20
C ARG A 6 28.11 -10.53 -5.07
N ARG A 7 27.93 -11.15 -6.23
CA ARG A 7 26.84 -10.83 -7.16
C ARG A 7 25.53 -10.97 -6.39
N SER A 8 24.75 -9.90 -6.30
CA SER A 8 23.38 -9.99 -5.77
C SER A 8 22.60 -10.95 -6.66
N ILE A 9 22.13 -12.06 -6.08
CA ILE A 9 21.29 -13.05 -6.76
C ILE A 9 19.85 -12.69 -6.39
N CYS A 10 19.03 -12.42 -7.41
CA CYS A 10 17.58 -12.34 -7.31
C CYS A 10 16.99 -13.36 -8.28
N ASP A 11 15.78 -13.86 -7.99
CA ASP A 11 15.12 -14.85 -8.84
C ASP A 11 14.86 -14.32 -10.25
N ALA A 12 14.44 -13.05 -10.35
CA ALA A 12 14.32 -12.33 -11.61
C ALA A 12 14.81 -10.89 -11.48
N LEU A 13 15.60 -10.43 -12.45
CA LEU A 13 16.01 -9.03 -12.57
C LEU A 13 15.25 -8.39 -13.72
N VAL A 14 14.41 -7.41 -13.41
CA VAL A 14 13.65 -6.65 -14.40
C VAL A 14 14.29 -5.28 -14.55
N THR A 15 14.65 -4.92 -15.78
CA THR A 15 15.25 -3.62 -16.11
C THR A 15 14.27 -2.80 -16.94
N GLY A 16 13.89 -1.64 -16.43
CA GLY A 16 13.03 -0.68 -17.11
C GLY A 16 13.76 0.26 -18.07
N PRO A 17 13.00 1.05 -18.84
CA PRO A 17 13.55 1.97 -19.85
C PRO A 17 14.50 3.03 -19.28
N ASP A 18 14.28 3.48 -18.04
CA ASP A 18 15.11 4.50 -17.38
C ASP A 18 16.30 3.90 -16.61
N GLY A 19 16.69 2.66 -16.92
CA GLY A 19 17.74 1.94 -16.20
C GLY A 19 17.35 1.54 -14.77
N ILE A 20 16.07 1.67 -14.40
CA ILE A 20 15.52 1.18 -13.13
C ILE A 20 15.69 -0.33 -13.11
N ARG A 21 16.35 -0.84 -12.06
CA ARG A 21 16.58 -2.27 -11.86
C ARG A 21 15.80 -2.75 -10.65
N VAL A 22 14.87 -3.67 -10.87
CA VAL A 22 14.04 -4.27 -9.81
C VAL A 22 14.38 -5.75 -9.71
N GLY A 23 14.87 -6.15 -8.53
CA GLY A 23 15.18 -7.54 -8.21
C GLY A 23 13.97 -8.18 -7.54
N TRP A 24 13.30 -9.06 -8.27
CA TRP A 24 12.15 -9.83 -7.81
C TRP A 24 12.61 -11.09 -7.10
N GLU A 25 12.08 -11.31 -5.90
CA GLU A 25 12.38 -12.45 -5.03
C GLU A 25 11.07 -13.16 -4.67
N ILE A 26 10.84 -14.35 -5.22
CA ILE A 26 9.58 -15.10 -5.07
C ILE A 26 9.76 -16.16 -3.99
N GLN A 27 9.15 -15.94 -2.83
CA GLN A 27 9.39 -16.74 -1.65
C GLN A 27 8.13 -17.54 -1.25
N TYR A 28 8.06 -18.78 -1.72
CA TYR A 28 6.96 -19.72 -1.39
C TYR A 28 7.26 -20.58 -0.17
N HIS A 29 8.53 -20.68 0.22
CA HIS A 29 8.98 -21.40 1.41
C HIS A 29 9.35 -20.42 2.53
N HIS A 30 9.53 -20.94 3.74
CA HIS A 30 9.97 -20.11 4.86
C HIS A 30 11.35 -19.48 4.61
N ILE A 31 11.50 -18.20 4.96
CA ILE A 31 12.77 -17.48 4.98
C ILE A 31 12.92 -16.76 6.32
N SER A 32 14.15 -16.70 6.85
CA SER A 32 14.42 -15.97 8.08
C SER A 32 14.39 -14.44 7.85
N PRO A 33 13.97 -13.64 8.85
CA PRO A 33 14.05 -12.18 8.79
C PRO A 33 15.45 -11.65 8.42
N SER A 34 16.49 -12.21 9.03
CA SER A 34 17.89 -11.87 8.78
C SER A 34 18.31 -12.10 7.33
N SER A 35 17.79 -13.15 6.69
CA SER A 35 18.06 -13.44 5.28
C SER A 35 17.38 -12.44 4.35
N VAL A 36 16.15 -12.02 4.67
CA VAL A 36 15.43 -10.98 3.92
C VAL A 36 16.19 -9.67 3.97
N HIS A 37 16.58 -9.24 5.18
CA HIS A 37 17.32 -7.99 5.38
C HIS A 37 18.66 -8.01 4.62
N ARG A 38 19.47 -9.05 4.83
CA ARG A 38 20.79 -9.19 4.17
C ARG A 38 20.69 -9.20 2.64
N ARG A 39 19.74 -9.94 2.06
CA ARG A 39 19.53 -9.99 0.60
C ARG A 39 19.05 -8.65 0.05
N SER A 40 18.12 -8.00 0.75
CA SER A 40 17.62 -6.69 0.37
C SER A 40 18.72 -5.62 0.41
N ALA A 41 19.53 -5.58 1.47
CA ALA A 41 20.67 -4.68 1.58
C ALA A 41 21.69 -4.93 0.46
N SER A 42 22.03 -6.19 0.20
CA SER A 42 22.95 -6.55 -0.90
C SER A 42 22.43 -6.17 -2.28
N ALA A 43 21.11 -6.21 -2.50
CA ALA A 43 20.48 -5.75 -3.74
C ALA A 43 20.59 -4.23 -3.87
N VAL A 44 20.27 -3.50 -2.80
CA VAL A 44 20.38 -2.03 -2.74
C VAL A 44 21.83 -1.57 -3.00
N ASP A 45 22.82 -2.22 -2.38
CA ASP A 45 24.26 -1.95 -2.61
C ASP A 45 24.68 -2.18 -4.07
N SER A 46 23.93 -3.02 -4.79
CA SER A 46 24.13 -3.32 -6.20
C SER A 46 23.31 -2.42 -7.14
N GLY A 47 22.64 -1.39 -6.61
CA GLY A 47 21.76 -0.49 -7.35
C GLY A 47 20.48 -1.18 -7.83
N ILE A 48 20.02 -2.22 -7.12
CA ILE A 48 18.83 -3.00 -7.45
C ILE A 48 17.78 -2.72 -6.36
N THR A 49 16.57 -2.33 -6.76
CA THR A 49 15.43 -2.19 -5.84
C THR A 49 14.85 -3.57 -5.55
N PRO A 50 14.91 -4.08 -4.30
CA PRO A 50 14.34 -5.39 -3.98
C PRO A 50 12.82 -5.32 -3.93
N LEU A 51 12.15 -6.34 -4.48
CA LEU A 51 10.72 -6.57 -4.32
C LEU A 51 10.46 -8.05 -4.05
N TRP A 52 9.91 -8.31 -2.88
CA TRP A 52 9.61 -9.67 -2.41
C TRP A 52 8.16 -10.06 -2.69
N VAL A 53 7.94 -11.31 -3.08
CA VAL A 53 6.61 -11.88 -3.26
C VAL A 53 6.43 -13.04 -2.29
N ALA A 54 5.32 -13.04 -1.55
CA ALA A 54 4.93 -14.13 -0.66
C ALA A 54 3.53 -14.63 -0.99
N LYS A 55 3.23 -15.86 -0.57
CA LYS A 55 1.87 -16.41 -0.59
C LYS A 55 1.14 -16.30 0.76
N ASP A 56 1.90 -16.30 1.86
CA ASP A 56 1.37 -16.39 3.21
C ASP A 56 1.32 -15.02 3.90
N ARG A 57 0.24 -14.77 4.66
CA ARG A 57 0.06 -13.60 5.53
C ARG A 57 0.99 -13.62 6.75
N THR A 58 1.63 -14.74 7.06
CA THR A 58 2.61 -14.88 8.16
C THR A 58 4.06 -14.72 7.71
N ALA A 59 4.31 -14.50 6.41
CA ALA A 59 5.65 -14.49 5.85
C ALA A 59 6.58 -13.46 6.54
N SER A 60 7.76 -13.91 6.97
CA SER A 60 8.74 -13.13 7.72
C SER A 60 9.26 -11.89 6.98
N LEU A 61 9.10 -11.83 5.65
CA LEU A 61 9.48 -10.71 4.80
C LEU A 61 8.54 -9.50 4.87
N ILE A 62 7.31 -9.71 5.36
CA ILE A 62 6.29 -8.65 5.46
C ILE A 62 6.79 -7.57 6.41
N ASP A 63 6.70 -6.33 5.95
CA ASP A 63 7.15 -5.11 6.64
C ASP A 63 8.66 -5.07 6.96
N ARG A 64 9.50 -5.85 6.26
CA ARG A 64 10.98 -5.80 6.36
C ARG A 64 11.71 -5.35 5.10
N ALA A 65 11.02 -5.45 3.97
CA ALA A 65 11.44 -4.97 2.67
C ALA A 65 10.16 -4.68 1.86
N ALA A 66 10.29 -4.00 0.72
CA ALA A 66 9.13 -3.84 -0.16
C ALA A 66 8.61 -5.22 -0.59
N TRP A 67 7.31 -5.45 -0.41
CA TRP A 67 6.70 -6.77 -0.59
C TRP A 67 5.36 -6.68 -1.32
N ALA A 68 4.95 -7.80 -1.89
CA ALA A 68 3.60 -8.06 -2.40
C ALA A 68 3.17 -9.47 -2.00
N ARG A 69 1.88 -9.67 -1.77
CA ARG A 69 1.31 -11.01 -1.50
C ARG A 69 0.37 -11.43 -2.59
N VAL A 70 0.46 -12.69 -3.00
CA VAL A 70 -0.45 -13.37 -3.94
C VAL A 70 -1.16 -14.52 -3.23
N ASP A 71 -2.14 -15.12 -3.89
CA ASP A 71 -2.75 -16.36 -3.39
C ASP A 71 -1.77 -17.55 -3.51
N ASP A 72 -1.93 -18.55 -2.63
CA ASP A 72 -1.23 -19.83 -2.76
C ASP A 72 -1.83 -20.62 -3.93
N MET A 73 -1.19 -20.51 -5.09
CA MET A 73 -1.68 -21.10 -6.33
C MET A 73 -0.83 -22.31 -6.74
N PRO A 74 -1.46 -23.44 -7.15
CA PRO A 74 -0.73 -24.57 -7.70
C PRO A 74 0.05 -24.19 -8.95
N TRP A 75 1.24 -24.76 -9.13
CA TRP A 75 2.09 -24.47 -10.30
C TRP A 75 1.39 -24.74 -11.65
N LYS A 76 0.46 -25.71 -11.68
CA LYS A 76 -0.31 -26.06 -12.89
C LYS A 76 -1.24 -24.92 -13.32
N ASP A 77 -1.85 -24.22 -12.35
CA ASP A 77 -2.74 -23.09 -12.62
C ASP A 77 -1.92 -21.90 -13.14
N ILE A 78 -0.76 -21.64 -12.53
CA ILE A 78 0.17 -20.59 -12.97
C ILE A 78 0.64 -20.90 -14.41
N ALA A 79 1.08 -22.13 -14.68
CA ALA A 79 1.51 -22.56 -16.01
C ALA A 79 0.36 -22.54 -17.03
N GLY A 80 -0.87 -22.74 -16.58
CA GLY A 80 -2.10 -22.63 -17.37
C GLY A 80 -2.54 -21.20 -17.67
N GLY A 81 -1.78 -20.18 -17.23
CA GLY A 81 -2.08 -18.77 -17.47
C GLY A 81 -3.10 -18.17 -16.51
N ARG A 82 -3.35 -18.80 -15.36
CA ARG A 82 -4.22 -18.21 -14.34
C ARG A 82 -3.56 -16.97 -13.76
N GLU A 83 -4.29 -15.86 -13.82
CA GLU A 83 -3.81 -14.57 -13.34
C GLU A 83 -3.58 -14.56 -11.83
N MET A 84 -2.46 -13.94 -11.41
CA MET A 84 -2.06 -13.86 -10.01
C MET A 84 -2.36 -12.48 -9.45
N VAL A 85 -3.46 -12.36 -8.70
CA VAL A 85 -3.89 -11.09 -8.11
C VAL A 85 -3.08 -10.76 -6.86
N ILE A 86 -2.63 -9.51 -6.75
CA ILE A 86 -1.99 -8.97 -5.55
C ILE A 86 -3.05 -8.76 -4.44
N ARG A 87 -2.88 -9.50 -3.34
CA ARG A 87 -3.74 -9.49 -2.15
C ARG A 87 -3.21 -8.62 -1.02
N GLY A 88 -1.94 -8.23 -1.06
CA GLY A 88 -1.28 -7.47 0.01
C GLY A 88 0.00 -6.78 -0.47
N GLY A 89 0.51 -5.84 0.32
CA GLY A 89 1.78 -5.16 0.08
C GLY A 89 1.71 -3.99 -0.92
N TYR A 90 0.79 -4.04 -1.91
CA TYR A 90 0.49 -2.92 -2.79
C TYR A 90 -0.69 -2.09 -2.26
N ARG A 91 -0.52 -0.77 -2.12
CA ARG A 91 -1.49 0.13 -1.47
C ARG A 91 -1.66 1.46 -2.19
N HIS A 92 -2.81 2.09 -1.96
CA HIS A 92 -3.15 3.43 -2.41
C HIS A 92 -3.36 4.36 -1.23
N LEU A 93 -2.94 5.61 -1.39
CA LEU A 93 -3.22 6.65 -0.40
C LEU A 93 -4.63 7.19 -0.63
N GLU A 94 -5.43 7.21 0.43
CA GLU A 94 -6.69 7.97 0.41
C GLU A 94 -6.70 9.04 1.47
N VAL A 95 -7.16 10.23 1.06
CA VAL A 95 -7.33 11.40 1.93
C VAL A 95 -8.81 11.76 1.96
N TRP A 96 -9.37 11.86 3.16
CA TRP A 96 -10.78 12.20 3.36
C TRP A 96 -10.95 13.23 4.46
N ARG A 97 -12.04 13.99 4.41
CA ARG A 97 -12.47 14.82 5.53
C ARG A 97 -13.30 13.98 6.48
N CYS A 98 -13.07 14.11 7.78
CA CYS A 98 -13.80 13.41 8.81
C CYS A 98 -15.07 14.17 9.19
N VAL A 99 -16.21 13.79 8.61
CA VAL A 99 -17.52 14.39 8.88
C VAL A 99 -18.57 13.28 9.11
N PRO A 100 -19.76 13.57 9.67
CA PRO A 100 -20.78 12.54 9.91
C PRO A 100 -21.17 11.71 8.68
N SER A 101 -21.06 12.28 7.47
CA SER A 101 -21.41 11.63 6.21
C SER A 101 -20.23 10.92 5.53
N SER A 102 -19.07 10.82 6.18
CA SER A 102 -17.90 10.16 5.59
C SER A 102 -18.03 8.66 5.71
N ASP A 103 -17.87 7.91 4.62
CA ASP A 103 -17.92 6.43 4.69
C ASP A 103 -16.71 5.85 5.45
N ARG A 104 -15.66 6.64 5.70
CA ARG A 104 -14.50 6.25 6.51
C ARG A 104 -14.63 6.75 7.95
N HIS A 105 -14.29 5.87 8.89
CA HIS A 105 -14.27 6.16 10.32
C HIS A 105 -13.22 7.22 10.69
N CYS A 106 -13.43 7.88 11.83
CA CYS A 106 -12.46 8.82 12.37
C CYS A 106 -11.24 8.09 12.95
N LEU A 107 -10.03 8.53 12.61
CA LEU A 107 -8.78 7.95 13.12
C LEU A 107 -8.45 8.39 14.56
N LEU A 108 -9.06 9.47 15.05
CA LEU A 108 -8.78 10.02 16.39
C LEU A 108 -9.72 9.49 17.48
N SER A 109 -10.85 8.89 17.09
CA SER A 109 -11.90 8.44 18.03
C SER A 109 -12.16 6.95 17.93
N GLU A 110 -11.20 6.18 17.40
CA GLU A 110 -11.31 4.72 17.20
C GLU A 110 -12.64 4.30 16.54
N GLY A 111 -13.15 5.16 15.65
CA GLY A 111 -14.40 4.98 14.91
C GLY A 111 -15.68 5.45 15.58
N ALA A 112 -15.65 5.92 16.83
CA ALA A 112 -16.78 6.53 17.50
C ALA A 112 -16.78 8.06 17.34
N GLY A 113 -17.16 8.55 16.15
CA GLY A 113 -17.47 9.97 15.93
C GLY A 113 -16.78 10.62 14.74
N HIS A 114 -16.78 11.96 14.74
CA HIS A 114 -16.23 12.78 13.67
C HIS A 114 -15.45 13.96 14.25
N CYS A 115 -14.23 14.21 13.78
CA CYS A 115 -13.38 15.29 14.30
C CYS A 115 -13.38 16.55 13.42
N GLY A 116 -14.01 16.53 12.25
CA GLY A 116 -14.00 17.65 11.30
C GLY A 116 -12.69 17.84 10.52
N GLY A 117 -11.62 17.17 10.97
CA GLY A 117 -10.27 17.23 10.41
C GLY A 117 -10.10 16.43 9.12
N MET A 118 -8.88 16.43 8.59
CA MET A 118 -8.51 15.66 7.40
C MET A 118 -7.75 14.41 7.82
N HIS A 119 -8.10 13.25 7.29
CA HIS A 119 -7.41 12.00 7.54
C HIS A 119 -6.79 11.48 6.24
N ALA A 120 -5.67 10.80 6.36
CA ALA A 120 -5.00 10.11 5.26
C ALA A 120 -4.54 8.73 5.75
N ASP A 121 -4.72 7.70 4.93
CA ASP A 121 -4.35 6.32 5.27
C ASP A 121 -4.11 5.49 3.99
N TRP A 122 -3.42 4.35 4.14
CA TRP A 122 -3.01 3.48 3.03
C TRP A 122 -3.90 2.24 2.94
N PHE A 123 -4.61 2.09 1.82
CA PHE A 123 -5.60 1.04 1.60
C PHE A 123 -5.15 0.04 0.53
N LEU A 124 -5.55 -1.22 0.68
CA LEU A 124 -5.52 -2.17 -0.42
C LEU A 124 -6.49 -1.73 -1.52
N PRO A 125 -6.25 -2.08 -2.81
CA PRO A 125 -7.15 -1.74 -3.92
C PRO A 125 -8.63 -2.05 -3.65
N ALA A 126 -8.92 -3.21 -3.05
CA ALA A 126 -10.26 -3.67 -2.71
C ALA A 126 -10.92 -2.91 -1.53
N LEU A 127 -10.14 -2.15 -0.76
CA LEU A 127 -10.61 -1.37 0.39
C LEU A 127 -10.68 0.14 0.09
N CYS A 128 -10.31 0.53 -1.13
CA CYS A 128 -10.49 1.90 -1.60
C CYS A 128 -11.98 2.23 -1.70
N GLN A 129 -12.37 3.44 -1.32
CA GLN A 129 -13.78 3.85 -1.38
C GLN A 129 -14.30 3.95 -2.82
N LEU A 130 -13.40 4.25 -3.75
CA LEU A 130 -13.60 3.95 -5.16
C LEU A 130 -12.75 2.73 -5.41
N GLU A 131 -13.39 1.55 -5.45
CA GLU A 131 -12.69 0.29 -5.63
C GLU A 131 -11.74 0.41 -6.82
N ARG A 132 -10.45 0.18 -6.56
CA ARG A 132 -9.44 0.20 -7.60
C ARG A 132 -9.41 -1.17 -8.23
N LYS A 133 -9.12 -1.20 -9.53
CA LYS A 133 -8.94 -2.47 -10.25
C LYS A 133 -7.94 -3.34 -9.48
N PRO A 134 -8.20 -4.65 -9.37
CA PRO A 134 -7.20 -5.59 -8.88
C PRO A 134 -5.90 -5.40 -9.65
N VAL A 135 -4.79 -5.39 -8.92
CA VAL A 135 -3.45 -5.33 -9.52
C VAL A 135 -2.98 -6.77 -9.67
N HIS A 136 -2.55 -7.13 -10.87
CA HIS A 136 -1.99 -8.46 -11.12
C HIS A 136 -0.47 -8.44 -10.97
N LEU A 137 0.13 -9.61 -10.76
CA LEU A 137 1.58 -9.74 -10.58
C LEU A 137 2.33 -9.15 -11.79
N GLU A 138 1.86 -9.44 -13.00
CA GLU A 138 2.36 -8.93 -14.27
C GLU A 138 2.27 -7.40 -14.37
N ASP A 139 1.15 -6.80 -13.94
CA ASP A 139 1.00 -5.34 -13.88
C ASP A 139 2.01 -4.72 -12.90
N LEU A 140 2.24 -5.39 -11.77
CA LEU A 140 3.22 -4.94 -10.79
C LEU A 140 4.65 -5.08 -11.32
N VAL A 141 4.96 -6.11 -12.10
CA VAL A 141 6.24 -6.27 -12.82
C VAL A 141 6.47 -5.07 -13.73
N VAL A 142 5.52 -4.75 -14.60
CA VAL A 142 5.65 -3.64 -15.55
C VAL A 142 5.74 -2.31 -14.81
N SER A 143 4.76 -1.99 -13.96
CA SER A 143 4.71 -0.72 -13.23
C SER A 143 5.92 -0.52 -12.32
N SER A 144 6.49 -1.60 -11.77
CA SER A 144 7.73 -1.50 -11.00
C SER A 144 8.94 -1.09 -11.82
N ALA A 145 9.04 -1.62 -13.04
CA ALA A 145 10.15 -1.37 -13.94
C ALA A 145 10.04 0.02 -14.59
N THR A 146 8.83 0.48 -14.88
CA THR A 146 8.58 1.83 -15.41
C THR A 146 8.64 2.92 -14.35
N GLY A 147 8.81 2.56 -13.07
CA GLY A 147 8.85 3.52 -11.96
C GLY A 147 7.48 4.06 -11.54
N GLU A 148 6.39 3.56 -12.13
CA GLU A 148 5.02 3.88 -11.72
C GLU A 148 4.69 3.30 -10.34
N SER A 149 5.26 2.14 -9.99
CA SER A 149 5.16 1.50 -8.68
C SER A 149 6.49 1.57 -7.93
N VAL A 150 6.48 2.24 -6.79
CA VAL A 150 7.68 2.61 -6.02
C VAL A 150 7.60 2.09 -4.60
N PRO A 151 8.75 1.74 -3.97
CA PRO A 151 8.75 1.32 -2.58
C PRO A 151 8.59 2.54 -1.67
N VAL A 152 7.80 2.39 -0.60
CA VAL A 152 7.66 3.40 0.46
C VAL A 152 7.81 2.72 1.81
N TYR A 153 8.50 3.41 2.72
CA TYR A 153 8.56 3.07 4.14
C TYR A 153 7.78 4.10 4.94
N VAL A 154 6.78 3.64 5.69
CA VAL A 154 5.97 4.50 6.56
C VAL A 154 6.31 4.17 8.02
N PRO A 155 6.99 5.07 8.75
CA PRO A 155 7.34 4.82 10.14
C PRO A 155 6.09 4.68 11.00
N ASN A 156 6.11 3.73 11.92
CA ASN A 156 5.02 3.57 12.89
C ASN A 156 5.17 4.64 13.98
N ARG A 157 4.17 5.50 14.12
CA ARG A 157 4.24 6.66 15.06
C ARG A 157 3.86 6.32 16.50
N GLY A 158 3.30 5.13 16.76
CA GLY A 158 2.66 4.81 18.04
C GLY A 158 3.05 3.47 18.67
N SER A 159 3.84 2.62 18.01
CA SER A 159 4.34 1.37 18.60
C SER A 159 5.82 1.21 18.32
N GLY A 160 6.58 0.63 19.25
CA GLY A 160 7.99 0.27 19.06
C GLY A 160 8.26 -0.78 17.96
N ARG A 161 7.24 -1.20 17.19
CA ARG A 161 7.45 -1.95 15.95
C ARG A 161 8.03 -1.02 14.89
N ALA A 162 8.92 -1.56 14.07
CA ALA A 162 9.38 -0.90 12.88
C ALA A 162 8.21 -0.47 11.97
N GLY A 163 8.47 0.52 11.13
CA GLY A 163 7.53 1.00 10.15
C GLY A 163 7.15 -0.06 9.12
N ARG A 164 6.32 0.34 8.16
CA ARG A 164 5.79 -0.56 7.16
C ARG A 164 6.41 -0.31 5.81
N HIS A 165 6.88 -1.38 5.22
CA HIS A 165 7.32 -1.38 3.83
C HIS A 165 6.13 -1.75 2.94
N MET A 166 5.93 -0.98 1.88
CA MET A 166 4.84 -1.21 0.93
C MET A 166 5.24 -0.75 -0.47
N ARG A 167 4.44 -1.18 -1.44
CA ARG A 167 4.48 -0.68 -2.82
C ARG A 167 3.27 0.22 -3.05
N VAL A 168 3.50 1.34 -3.72
CA VAL A 168 2.47 2.34 -3.97
C VAL A 168 2.70 2.96 -5.35
N THR A 169 1.71 3.66 -5.88
CA THR A 169 1.93 4.47 -7.07
C THR A 169 2.91 5.62 -6.78
N ALA A 170 3.69 6.03 -7.78
CA ALA A 170 4.57 7.20 -7.68
C ALA A 170 3.80 8.46 -7.27
N THR A 171 2.61 8.65 -7.84
CA THR A 171 1.68 9.74 -7.51
C THR A 171 1.25 9.71 -6.04
N ASP A 172 0.90 8.55 -5.49
CA ASP A 172 0.52 8.43 -4.08
C ASP A 172 1.70 8.67 -3.14
N ARG A 173 2.91 8.21 -3.50
CA ARG A 173 4.15 8.53 -2.75
C ARG A 173 4.39 10.03 -2.72
N ASP A 174 4.27 10.70 -3.86
CA ASP A 174 4.58 12.13 -3.96
C ASP A 174 3.56 12.96 -3.19
N LEU A 175 2.27 12.61 -3.31
CA LEU A 175 1.22 13.16 -2.44
C LEU A 175 1.54 12.92 -0.97
N TRP A 176 1.90 11.71 -0.56
CA TRP A 176 2.25 11.43 0.84
C TRP A 176 3.41 12.29 1.35
N LYS A 177 4.46 12.48 0.56
CA LYS A 177 5.60 13.35 0.92
C LYS A 177 5.16 14.80 1.15
N GLU A 178 4.27 15.31 0.30
CA GLU A 178 3.68 16.64 0.49
C GLU A 178 2.85 16.73 1.78
N LEU A 179 2.05 15.70 2.07
CA LEU A 179 1.19 15.64 3.26
C LEU A 179 1.98 15.60 4.55
N VAL A 180 3.07 14.83 4.59
CA VAL A 180 3.91 14.69 5.79
C VAL A 180 4.88 15.87 5.92
N GLY A 181 5.07 16.66 4.86
CA GLY A 181 5.95 17.83 4.87
C GLY A 181 7.43 17.47 4.97
N GLU A 182 7.85 16.35 4.39
CA GLU A 182 9.22 15.86 4.50
C GLU A 182 10.21 16.75 3.71
N LYS A 183 10.82 17.71 4.41
CA LYS A 183 12.20 18.19 4.17
C LYS A 183 13.26 17.31 4.87
N LYS A 184 12.84 16.31 5.64
CA LYS A 184 13.71 15.39 6.38
C LYS A 184 13.83 14.09 5.60
N SER A 185 15.06 13.72 5.25
CA SER A 185 15.36 12.41 4.70
C SER A 185 14.86 11.33 5.66
N LEU A 186 14.24 10.30 5.09
CA LEU A 186 13.83 9.10 5.81
C LEU A 186 15.02 8.60 6.65
N PRO A 187 14.85 8.35 7.97
CA PRO A 187 15.89 7.69 8.73
C PRO A 187 16.14 6.32 8.11
N VAL A 188 17.41 5.98 7.93
CA VAL A 188 17.84 4.61 7.66
C VAL A 188 17.26 3.74 8.78
N PRO A 189 16.57 2.63 8.50
CA PRO A 189 16.06 1.76 9.55
C PRO A 189 17.23 1.40 10.46
N GLU A 190 17.15 1.73 11.74
CA GLU A 190 18.02 1.11 12.73
C GLU A 190 17.85 -0.41 12.60
N GLN A 191 18.96 -1.15 12.73
CA GLN A 191 18.92 -2.61 12.74
C GLN A 191 17.87 -3.04 13.75
N GLU A 192 16.75 -3.60 13.28
CA GLU A 192 15.86 -4.35 14.14
C GLU A 192 16.72 -5.41 14.84
N GLU A 193 16.72 -5.41 16.17
CA GLU A 193 17.00 -6.65 16.91
C GLU A 193 16.06 -7.69 16.31
N GLY A 194 16.65 -8.66 15.60
CA GLY A 194 15.89 -9.69 14.92
C GLY A 194 14.91 -10.32 15.90
N ASP A 195 13.70 -10.65 15.44
CA ASP A 195 12.63 -11.28 16.24
C ASP A 195 13.28 -12.16 17.32
N GLU A 196 13.11 -11.76 18.58
CA GLU A 196 13.73 -12.44 19.72
C GLU A 196 13.45 -13.93 19.55
N THR A 197 14.52 -14.72 19.40
CA THR A 197 14.37 -16.16 19.24
C THR A 197 13.90 -16.65 20.60
N THR A 198 12.59 -16.73 20.77
CA THR A 198 11.96 -17.30 21.96
C THR A 198 12.23 -18.79 21.89
N PHE A 199 13.28 -19.21 22.58
CA PHE A 199 13.46 -20.62 22.92
C PHE A 199 12.28 -20.96 23.83
N ALA A 200 11.53 -22.00 23.50
CA ALA A 200 10.36 -22.39 24.28
C ALA A 200 10.72 -22.89 25.71
N ASP A 201 12.00 -22.83 26.12
CA ASP A 201 12.61 -23.54 27.26
C ASP A 201 12.22 -25.03 27.35
N GLN A 202 11.62 -25.57 26.30
CA GLN A 202 11.33 -26.98 26.16
C GLN A 202 12.64 -27.67 25.80
N GLU A 203 13.00 -28.65 26.63
CA GLU A 203 14.10 -29.55 26.35
C GLU A 203 13.91 -30.11 24.94
N ILE A 204 14.87 -29.83 24.05
CA ILE A 204 14.79 -30.22 22.65
C ILE A 204 14.61 -31.73 22.61
N ASP A 205 13.42 -32.20 22.21
CA ASP A 205 13.18 -33.62 21.98
C ASP A 205 14.14 -34.08 20.87
N ARG A 206 15.22 -34.77 21.26
CA ARG A 206 16.23 -35.30 20.33
C ARG A 206 15.73 -36.55 19.61
N THR A 207 14.52 -37.00 19.91
CA THR A 207 13.92 -38.17 19.31
C THR A 207 13.32 -37.79 17.96
N CYS A 208 13.89 -38.32 16.87
CA CYS A 208 13.32 -38.17 15.54
C CYS A 208 12.02 -38.97 15.47
N ARG A 209 10.86 -38.30 15.54
CA ARG A 209 9.52 -38.92 15.43
C ARG A 209 9.01 -39.02 14.00
N ALA A 210 9.91 -39.00 13.02
CA ALA A 210 9.54 -39.14 11.62
C ALA A 210 8.97 -40.54 11.37
N GLY A 211 7.64 -40.63 11.26
CA GLY A 211 6.91 -41.88 11.09
C GLY A 211 6.01 -42.28 12.26
N ASP A 212 6.02 -41.53 13.37
CA ASP A 212 5.11 -41.77 14.48
C ASP A 212 3.70 -41.27 14.15
N GLU A 213 2.69 -42.07 14.48
CA GLU A 213 1.28 -41.67 14.36
C GLU A 213 0.93 -40.65 15.44
N GLY A 214 1.06 -39.36 15.11
CA GLY A 214 0.68 -38.24 15.98
C GLY A 214 0.70 -36.90 15.24
N TRP A 215 -0.22 -36.00 15.59
CA TRP A 215 -0.34 -34.68 14.97
C TRP A 215 0.49 -33.65 15.75
N PHE A 216 1.74 -33.43 15.34
CA PHE A 216 2.64 -32.45 15.95
C PHE A 216 2.56 -31.13 15.18
N VAL A 217 1.87 -30.14 15.72
CA VAL A 217 1.72 -28.80 15.12
C VAL A 217 2.57 -27.81 15.92
N SER A 218 3.48 -27.11 15.26
CA SER A 218 4.14 -25.94 15.84
C SER A 218 3.13 -24.83 16.09
N ASP A 219 3.34 -23.99 17.10
CA ASP A 219 2.48 -22.83 17.35
C ASP A 219 2.24 -21.99 16.08
N SER A 220 1.02 -21.47 15.99
CA SER A 220 0.61 -20.66 14.84
C SER A 220 1.43 -19.38 14.80
N ARG A 221 2.10 -19.13 13.68
CA ARG A 221 2.88 -17.89 13.48
C ARG A 221 1.96 -16.66 13.51
N PRO A 222 2.44 -15.52 14.03
CA PRO A 222 1.65 -14.30 14.05
C PRO A 222 1.33 -13.85 12.62
N ILE A 223 0.08 -13.46 12.39
CA ILE A 223 -0.35 -12.85 11.13
C ILE A 223 0.31 -11.48 11.01
N ARG A 224 1.06 -11.26 9.94
CA ARG A 224 1.76 -9.99 9.65
C ARG A 224 0.98 -9.13 8.66
N ASP A 225 0.42 -9.73 7.60
CA ASP A 225 -0.50 -9.03 6.70
C ASP A 225 -1.93 -9.06 7.25
N LEU A 226 -2.30 -8.01 7.99
CA LEU A 226 -3.65 -7.87 8.54
C LEU A 226 -4.70 -7.48 7.50
N GLY A 227 -4.29 -7.09 6.29
CA GLY A 227 -5.20 -6.60 5.24
C GLY A 227 -5.93 -5.30 5.60
N GLN A 228 -5.67 -4.73 6.79
CA GLN A 228 -6.29 -3.51 7.27
C GLN A 228 -5.63 -2.26 6.67
N PRO A 229 -6.30 -1.10 6.72
CA PRO A 229 -5.67 0.20 6.49
C PRO A 229 -4.45 0.37 7.40
N THR A 230 -3.47 1.17 6.99
CA THR A 230 -2.27 1.30 7.78
C THR A 230 -1.54 2.63 7.62
N GLY A 231 -0.96 3.11 8.73
CA GLY A 231 -0.18 4.33 8.73
C GLY A 231 -1.06 5.57 8.71
N GLY A 232 -2.31 5.44 9.16
CA GLY A 232 -3.27 6.53 9.24
C GLY A 232 -2.76 7.72 10.06
N PHE A 233 -2.96 8.93 9.53
CA PHE A 233 -2.65 10.17 10.24
C PHE A 233 -3.68 11.27 9.98
N THR A 234 -3.76 12.22 10.91
CA THR A 234 -4.62 13.39 10.79
C THR A 234 -3.80 14.59 10.35
N LEU A 235 -4.31 15.30 9.34
CA LEU A 235 -3.74 16.51 8.77
C LEU A 235 -4.43 17.76 9.32
N PRO A 236 -3.68 18.85 9.58
CA PRO A 236 -4.26 20.11 10.04
C PRO A 236 -5.01 20.88 8.95
N ARG A 237 -4.73 20.64 7.65
CA ARG A 237 -5.37 21.32 6.50
C ARG A 237 -5.52 20.39 5.29
N MET A 238 -6.44 20.72 4.40
CA MET A 238 -6.68 19.99 3.14
C MET A 238 -5.53 20.25 2.15
N PRO A 239 -4.92 19.22 1.56
CA PRO A 239 -3.93 19.39 0.50
C PRO A 239 -4.57 20.01 -0.74
N ALA A 240 -3.82 20.84 -1.45
CA ALA A 240 -4.19 21.28 -2.78
C ALA A 240 -4.10 20.07 -3.73
N ARG A 241 -5.23 19.46 -4.11
CA ARG A 241 -5.22 18.43 -5.16
C ARG A 241 -4.89 19.11 -6.49
N HIS A 242 -3.71 18.83 -7.04
CA HIS A 242 -3.42 19.07 -8.44
C HIS A 242 -4.23 18.05 -9.27
N SER A 243 -5.26 18.53 -9.96
CA SER A 243 -5.93 17.74 -10.99
C SER A 243 -5.00 17.67 -12.21
N GLU A 244 -4.65 16.47 -12.67
CA GLU A 244 -3.85 16.25 -13.89
C GLU A 244 -4.53 16.76 -15.17
N ARG A 245 -5.80 17.20 -15.06
CA ARG A 245 -6.40 18.16 -15.98
C ARG A 245 -7.02 19.28 -15.16
N PRO A 246 -6.37 20.45 -15.01
CA PRO A 246 -7.06 21.59 -14.47
C PRO A 246 -8.15 21.96 -15.48
N MET A 247 -9.41 21.70 -15.15
CA MET A 247 -10.46 22.54 -15.73
C MET A 247 -10.11 23.96 -15.28
N LEU A 248 -9.65 24.79 -16.23
CA LEU A 248 -9.35 26.20 -16.04
C LEU A 248 -10.66 26.94 -15.73
N ILE A 249 -11.13 26.78 -14.50
CA ILE A 249 -12.31 27.45 -13.98
C ILE A 249 -11.81 28.58 -13.10
N THR A 250 -12.10 29.79 -13.52
CA THR A 250 -11.82 31.02 -12.80
C THR A 250 -12.59 31.07 -11.48
N SER A 251 -12.11 31.89 -10.53
CA SER A 251 -12.81 32.13 -9.26
C SER A 251 -14.25 32.65 -9.47
N VAL A 252 -14.47 33.44 -10.53
CA VAL A 252 -15.78 33.98 -10.92
C VAL A 252 -16.72 32.86 -11.37
N GLU A 253 -16.27 31.97 -12.26
CA GLU A 253 -17.07 30.83 -12.71
C GLU A 253 -17.39 29.86 -11.57
N ARG A 254 -16.44 29.67 -10.65
CA ARG A 254 -16.65 28.82 -9.46
C ARG A 254 -17.67 29.44 -8.50
N ALA A 255 -17.67 30.77 -8.32
CA ALA A 255 -18.67 31.47 -7.52
C ALA A 255 -20.07 31.41 -8.16
N ALA A 256 -20.15 31.63 -9.48
CA ALA A 256 -21.40 31.52 -10.23
C ALA A 256 -22.00 30.11 -10.18
N ALA A 257 -21.16 29.08 -10.33
CA ALA A 257 -21.59 27.69 -10.21
C ALA A 257 -22.11 27.35 -8.80
N ALA A 258 -21.50 27.92 -7.75
CA ALA A 258 -21.92 27.69 -6.36
C ALA A 258 -23.30 28.31 -6.11
N ALA A 259 -23.51 29.55 -6.60
CA ALA A 259 -24.79 30.23 -6.54
C ALA A 259 -25.88 29.46 -7.29
N ALA A 260 -25.59 28.98 -8.51
CA ALA A 260 -26.53 28.20 -9.32
C ALA A 260 -26.93 26.86 -8.66
N LEU A 261 -26.02 26.25 -7.90
CA LEU A 261 -26.23 24.97 -7.22
C LEU A 261 -26.74 25.12 -5.77
N GLY A 262 -27.02 26.35 -5.32
CA GLY A 262 -27.49 26.62 -3.97
C GLY A 262 -26.52 26.11 -2.90
N CYS A 263 -25.22 26.22 -3.16
CA CYS A 263 -24.18 25.74 -2.29
C CYS A 263 -23.05 26.77 -2.14
N THR A 264 -22.19 26.55 -1.17
CA THR A 264 -20.97 27.34 -0.98
C THR A 264 -19.88 26.90 -1.95
N VAL A 265 -18.91 27.77 -2.23
CA VAL A 265 -17.82 27.48 -3.19
C VAL A 265 -17.00 26.26 -2.77
N TRP A 266 -16.87 25.99 -1.47
CA TRP A 266 -16.16 24.81 -0.96
C TRP A 266 -16.94 23.50 -1.15
N GLU A 267 -18.27 23.57 -1.34
CA GLU A 267 -19.11 22.39 -1.61
C GLU A 267 -19.04 21.93 -3.08
N LEU A 268 -18.43 22.73 -3.95
CA LEU A 268 -18.25 22.40 -5.35
C LEU A 268 -17.11 21.41 -5.57
N GLY A 269 -17.34 20.49 -6.49
CA GLY A 269 -16.29 19.64 -7.03
C GLY A 269 -16.70 19.01 -8.36
N PRO A 270 -15.74 18.42 -9.09
CA PRO A 270 -16.04 17.75 -10.35
C PRO A 270 -16.81 16.45 -10.11
N CYS A 271 -17.75 16.16 -10.99
CA CYS A 271 -18.38 14.85 -11.14
C CYS A 271 -17.29 13.80 -11.41
N ALA A 272 -17.36 12.66 -10.72
CA ALA A 272 -16.39 11.57 -10.89
C ALA A 272 -16.39 10.95 -12.30
N GLU A 273 -17.50 11.07 -13.05
CA GLU A 273 -17.65 10.48 -14.40
C GLU A 273 -17.32 11.49 -15.51
N CYS A 274 -18.00 12.65 -15.53
CA CYS A 274 -17.91 13.60 -16.64
C CYS A 274 -17.05 14.84 -16.33
N GLY A 275 -16.55 15.00 -15.10
CA GLY A 275 -15.77 16.17 -14.69
C GLY A 275 -16.57 17.46 -14.47
N GLN A 276 -17.86 17.50 -14.82
CA GLN A 276 -18.70 18.69 -14.64
C GLN A 276 -18.79 19.13 -13.17
N LEU A 277 -18.75 20.44 -12.92
CA LEU A 277 -18.95 20.98 -11.56
C LEU A 277 -20.34 20.64 -11.03
N MET A 278 -20.36 20.12 -9.81
CA MET A 278 -21.56 19.78 -9.07
C MET A 278 -21.33 20.02 -7.58
N ARG A 279 -22.41 19.97 -6.80
CA ARG A 279 -22.32 19.93 -5.34
C ARG A 279 -21.77 18.57 -4.90
N ARG A 280 -20.44 18.50 -4.78
CA ARG A 280 -19.70 17.28 -4.45
C ARG A 280 -19.60 17.04 -2.95
N TYR A 281 -19.65 18.10 -2.15
CA TYR A 281 -19.50 18.04 -0.70
C TYR A 281 -20.69 18.69 0.03
N GLY A 282 -20.81 18.45 1.34
CA GLY A 282 -21.87 19.01 2.19
C GLY A 282 -23.11 18.13 2.34
N ARG A 283 -24.21 18.72 2.84
CA ARG A 283 -25.43 17.99 3.25
C ARG A 283 -26.14 17.25 2.10
N ASN A 284 -25.91 17.68 0.85
CA ASN A 284 -26.47 17.09 -0.38
C ASN A 284 -25.36 16.65 -1.35
N ALA A 285 -24.24 16.15 -0.81
CA ALA A 285 -23.09 15.71 -1.58
C ALA A 285 -23.45 14.55 -2.53
N GLY A 286 -23.00 14.63 -3.78
CA GLY A 286 -23.02 13.52 -4.72
C GLY A 286 -21.64 13.25 -5.32
N ARG A 287 -21.30 11.97 -5.55
CA ARG A 287 -20.09 11.60 -6.31
C ARG A 287 -20.25 11.79 -7.82
N VAL A 288 -21.47 11.60 -8.32
CA VAL A 288 -21.82 11.71 -9.74
C VAL A 288 -22.98 12.69 -9.91
N CYS A 289 -22.93 13.49 -10.98
CA CYS A 289 -23.94 14.51 -11.26
C CYS A 289 -25.29 13.85 -11.60
N ALA A 290 -26.38 14.60 -11.52
CA ALA A 290 -27.72 14.07 -11.76
C ALA A 290 -27.86 13.41 -13.15
N VAL A 291 -27.17 13.95 -14.17
CA VAL A 291 -27.14 13.40 -15.53
C VAL A 291 -26.44 12.05 -15.57
N CYS A 292 -25.21 11.95 -15.07
CA CYS A 292 -24.48 10.68 -14.99
C CYS A 292 -25.21 9.66 -14.13
N ARG A 293 -25.84 10.09 -13.04
CA ARG A 293 -26.66 9.23 -12.17
C ARG A 293 -27.86 8.64 -12.92
N ALA A 294 -28.56 9.44 -13.71
CA ALA A 294 -29.68 8.97 -14.52
C ALA A 294 -29.24 7.99 -15.61
N LEU A 295 -28.05 8.16 -16.18
CA LEU A 295 -27.47 7.22 -17.16
C LEU A 295 -27.02 5.91 -16.50
N LEU A 296 -26.41 5.97 -15.32
CA LEU A 296 -25.98 4.80 -14.56
C LEU A 296 -27.18 3.96 -14.08
N ASN A 297 -28.28 4.61 -13.66
CA ASN A 297 -29.48 3.93 -13.19
C ASN A 297 -30.37 3.36 -14.30
N ARG A 298 -30.00 3.57 -15.58
CA ARG A 298 -30.69 2.98 -16.75
C ARG A 298 -29.93 1.79 -17.35
N ARG A 299 -28.80 1.41 -16.75
CA ARG A 299 -28.05 0.18 -17.04
C ARG A 299 -28.38 -0.85 -15.98
#